data_AF-V5V631-F1
#
_entry.id   AF-V5V631-F1
#
_cell.length_a   1.000
_cell.length_b   1.000
_cell.length_c   1.000
_cell.angle_alpha   90.00
_cell.angle_beta   90.00
_cell.angle_gamma   90.00
#
_symmetry.space_group_name_H-M   'P 1'
#
loop_
_entity.id
_entity.type
_entity.pdbx_description
1 polymer ?
#
loop_
_entity_poly.entity_id
_entity_poly.type
_entity_poly.pdbx_seq_one_letter_code
_entity_poly.pdbx_strand_id
1 'polypeptide(L)'
;MRDQTKPTAGIAIFKRFGRRSRQLNRLGAHVNNQWRRYLPWLQHWQVAAGLSLLTSVGISGLSLGLLLRQPTTPGNCDFVLWPLASASFRLYCAQQAAERHTLEDLLHAIDLIDDLPRDHPLAPEINRRLEVWSDQVLALAEVAFHEGQLNRAIGFARRIPREVAAYAKVEERIQRWQEIWQKGEEIYRRAEAALKNLQWREAFQISLQLQFVDCRYWAQEQFGAFNQRIIRAQREDRQLDEARALMAQGGADNLAAAIAIVRRIPTTSDIYPGARRLLNELGERLLELAIATLNRYEPQEARRIAGLIPQDVRSARAAEDVVKLAAAEEFAQAGMGEDIDRAIAQARTITAERPLYFDAQQAIRRWQTDLKVLQTLAAAQTIARGGTVDRLYLAINRLNIPLADASPYRQDQIRDQRRLWQRQIEIAEDQPLIDRANILARQGTPEALLQARQLLEQIRPQRALYETAQNRLKELFPPVPTEAVSWQLDPEMARLNEAQRRAQGGRDRDLAAAIAIAQKISPNSSVYATANQLIVEWGNNILEQARYWVGRDNRQAIATAELIPPTHPLYSEARELIRIWQEAEPQNPF
;
A
#
# COMPACT_ATOMS: atom_id res chain seq x y z
N MET A 1 -29.38 -68.23 34.60
CA MET A 1 -30.82 -68.22 34.26
C MET A 1 -30.88 -67.98 32.75
N ARG A 2 -30.84 -68.99 31.86
CA ARG A 2 -31.89 -69.98 31.49
C ARG A 2 -33.29 -69.35 31.48
N ASP A 3 -34.12 -69.41 30.44
CA ASP A 3 -34.13 -70.34 29.30
C ASP A 3 -35.04 -69.82 28.16
N GLN A 4 -34.93 -70.52 27.04
CA GLN A 4 -35.68 -70.53 25.78
C GLN A 4 -37.22 -70.60 25.96
N THR A 5 -38.06 -70.27 24.96
CA THR A 5 -38.60 -71.27 24.00
C THR A 5 -39.57 -70.63 22.95
N LYS A 6 -39.44 -71.08 21.69
CA LYS A 6 -40.53 -71.15 20.66
C LYS A 6 -41.43 -72.39 20.99
N PRO A 7 -42.64 -72.72 20.39
CA PRO A 7 -42.96 -72.65 18.95
C PRO A 7 -44.46 -72.64 18.45
N THR A 8 -44.63 -72.52 17.11
CA THR A 8 -45.59 -73.18 16.15
C THR A 8 -47.13 -73.15 16.20
N ALA A 9 -47.67 -73.04 14.96
CA ALA A 9 -48.93 -73.60 14.37
C ALA A 9 -50.26 -72.94 14.77
N GLY A 10 -51.26 -72.70 13.90
CA GLY A 10 -51.57 -73.07 12.51
C GLY A 10 -53.10 -72.98 12.33
N ILE A 11 -53.61 -73.06 11.08
CA ILE A 11 -55.02 -73.38 10.67
C ILE A 11 -55.98 -72.16 10.64
N ALA A 12 -56.30 -71.52 9.48
CA ALA A 12 -57.14 -71.95 8.34
C ALA A 12 -58.66 -72.09 8.73
N ILE A 13 -59.62 -71.31 8.21
CA ILE A 13 -60.27 -71.32 6.87
C ILE A 13 -61.81 -71.47 7.06
N PHE A 14 -62.56 -70.57 6.39
CA PHE A 14 -63.92 -70.68 5.80
C PHE A 14 -65.11 -71.38 6.50
N LYS A 15 -66.27 -70.70 6.43
CA LYS A 15 -67.60 -71.13 5.86
C LYS A 15 -68.73 -70.38 6.61
N ARG A 16 -69.88 -70.00 6.04
CA ARG A 16 -70.51 -70.09 4.72
C ARG A 16 -71.79 -69.24 4.84
N PHE A 17 -72.16 -68.57 3.75
CA PHE A 17 -73.53 -68.40 3.26
C PHE A 17 -74.73 -68.68 4.18
N GLY A 18 -75.69 -67.74 4.19
CA GLY A 18 -77.08 -68.15 4.44
C GLY A 18 -78.10 -67.03 4.60
N ARG A 19 -78.78 -66.72 3.49
CA ARG A 19 -80.22 -66.43 3.45
C ARG A 19 -80.72 -65.18 4.19
N ARG A 20 -80.68 -64.06 3.47
CA ARG A 20 -81.78 -63.09 3.44
C ARG A 20 -82.96 -63.72 2.69
N SER A 21 -84.04 -64.03 3.39
CA SER A 21 -85.38 -64.08 2.79
C SER A 21 -86.44 -64.04 3.89
N ARG A 22 -87.44 -63.17 3.69
CA ARG A 22 -88.70 -63.03 4.43
C ARG A 22 -88.66 -62.15 5.67
N GLN A 23 -88.82 -60.86 5.43
CA GLN A 23 -89.89 -60.08 6.07
C GLN A 23 -90.31 -58.96 5.11
N LEU A 24 -90.90 -59.39 3.99
CA LEU A 24 -91.83 -58.57 3.20
C LEU A 24 -93.20 -58.69 3.87
N ASN A 25 -93.68 -57.59 4.44
CA ASN A 25 -95.07 -57.14 4.49
C ASN A 25 -95.33 -56.36 5.77
N ARG A 26 -94.86 -55.10 5.78
CA ARG A 26 -95.43 -53.96 6.51
C ARG A 26 -94.71 -52.66 6.08
N LEU A 27 -94.74 -52.37 4.78
CA LEU A 27 -94.34 -51.06 4.21
C LEU A 27 -95.41 -50.59 3.23
N GLY A 28 -96.67 -50.58 3.69
CA GLY A 28 -97.83 -50.19 2.89
C GLY A 28 -98.36 -48.78 3.12
N ALA A 29 -97.76 -47.96 4.01
CA ALA A 29 -98.38 -46.67 4.34
C ALA A 29 -97.42 -45.57 4.85
N HIS A 30 -96.13 -45.54 4.47
CA HIS A 30 -95.21 -44.46 4.90
C HIS A 30 -93.99 -44.23 3.97
N VAL A 31 -94.18 -44.14 2.64
CA VAL A 31 -93.08 -43.76 1.70
C VAL A 31 -93.45 -42.61 0.76
N ASN A 32 -94.71 -42.14 0.74
CA ASN A 32 -95.13 -41.13 -0.25
C ASN A 32 -94.76 -39.66 0.09
N ASN A 33 -94.01 -39.39 1.15
CA ASN A 33 -93.78 -37.99 1.59
C ASN A 33 -92.33 -37.57 1.85
N GLN A 34 -91.32 -38.38 1.46
CA GLN A 34 -89.90 -37.99 1.61
C GLN A 34 -89.16 -37.61 0.31
N TRP A 35 -89.65 -37.98 -0.87
CA TRP A 35 -89.02 -37.58 -2.15
C TRP A 35 -89.31 -36.14 -2.59
N ARG A 36 -90.31 -35.47 -1.98
CA ARG A 36 -90.70 -34.08 -2.31
C ARG A 36 -89.79 -33.01 -1.70
N ARG A 37 -88.84 -33.36 -0.82
CA ARG A 37 -88.05 -32.37 -0.06
C ARG A 37 -86.60 -32.18 -0.53
N TYR A 38 -86.07 -33.06 -1.40
CA TYR A 38 -84.66 -33.00 -1.82
C TYR A 38 -84.42 -32.56 -3.28
N LEU A 39 -85.41 -32.60 -4.18
CA LEU A 39 -85.27 -32.14 -5.58
C LEU A 39 -86.50 -31.29 -6.01
N PRO A 40 -86.58 -30.00 -5.66
CA PRO A 40 -87.75 -29.16 -5.98
C PRO A 40 -87.91 -28.85 -7.48
N TRP A 41 -86.82 -28.95 -8.26
CA TRP A 41 -86.79 -28.64 -9.70
C TRP A 41 -87.49 -29.68 -10.60
N LEU A 42 -87.84 -30.86 -10.08
CA LEU A 42 -88.56 -31.91 -10.83
C LEU A 42 -90.08 -31.69 -10.89
N GLN A 43 -90.61 -30.65 -10.23
CA GLN A 43 -92.03 -30.27 -10.30
C GLN A 43 -92.39 -29.47 -11.56
N HIS A 44 -91.39 -28.92 -12.25
CA HIS A 44 -91.58 -28.25 -13.53
C HIS A 44 -91.19 -29.22 -14.64
N TRP A 45 -92.18 -29.76 -15.35
CA TRP A 45 -91.96 -30.74 -16.43
C TRP A 45 -91.00 -30.22 -17.51
N GLN A 46 -90.95 -28.90 -17.72
CA GLN A 46 -90.03 -28.23 -18.64
C GLN A 46 -88.56 -28.32 -18.18
N VAL A 47 -88.29 -28.29 -16.87
CA VAL A 47 -86.93 -28.40 -16.32
C VAL A 47 -86.44 -29.85 -16.37
N ALA A 48 -87.32 -30.81 -16.06
CA ALA A 48 -87.02 -32.23 -16.21
C ALA A 48 -86.75 -32.61 -17.67
N ALA A 49 -87.54 -32.09 -18.61
CA ALA A 49 -87.33 -32.27 -20.05
C ALA A 49 -86.00 -31.64 -20.51
N GLY A 50 -85.71 -30.40 -20.10
CA GLY A 50 -84.46 -29.72 -20.41
C GLY A 50 -83.22 -30.47 -19.89
N LEU A 51 -83.28 -31.01 -18.66
CA LEU A 51 -82.18 -31.78 -18.09
C LEU A 51 -81.97 -33.12 -18.82
N SER A 52 -83.06 -33.80 -19.21
CA SER A 52 -82.98 -35.03 -20.01
C SER A 52 -82.42 -34.79 -21.41
N LEU A 53 -82.71 -33.63 -22.00
CA LEU A 53 -82.15 -33.21 -23.28
C LEU A 53 -80.66 -32.87 -23.14
N LEU A 54 -80.27 -32.18 -22.07
CA LEU A 54 -78.87 -31.85 -21.77
C LEU A 54 -78.03 -33.08 -21.45
N THR A 55 -78.56 -34.07 -20.74
CA THR A 55 -77.85 -35.33 -20.50
C THR A 55 -77.80 -36.19 -21.75
N SER A 56 -78.86 -36.23 -22.56
CA SER A 56 -78.86 -36.97 -23.82
C SER A 56 -77.92 -36.34 -24.85
N VAL A 57 -77.95 -35.01 -25.03
CA VAL A 57 -77.02 -34.27 -25.91
C VAL A 57 -75.60 -34.29 -25.34
N GLY A 58 -75.44 -34.24 -24.02
CA GLY A 58 -74.14 -34.36 -23.35
C GLY A 58 -73.50 -35.74 -23.58
N ILE A 59 -74.25 -36.82 -23.37
CA ILE A 59 -73.77 -38.20 -23.59
C ILE A 59 -73.56 -38.44 -25.10
N SER A 60 -74.45 -37.93 -25.96
CA SER A 60 -74.30 -38.02 -27.42
C SER A 60 -73.08 -37.24 -27.92
N GLY A 61 -72.82 -36.04 -27.38
CA GLY A 61 -71.68 -35.21 -27.74
C GLY A 61 -70.35 -35.77 -27.25
N LEU A 62 -70.32 -36.35 -26.04
CA LEU A 62 -69.16 -37.06 -25.50
C LEU A 62 -68.90 -38.36 -26.28
N SER A 63 -69.96 -39.09 -26.64
CA SER A 63 -69.90 -40.28 -27.50
C SER A 63 -69.42 -39.93 -28.91
N LEU A 64 -69.94 -38.86 -29.53
CA LEU A 64 -69.52 -38.41 -30.86
C LEU A 64 -68.09 -37.85 -30.83
N GLY A 65 -67.68 -37.18 -29.75
CA GLY A 65 -66.30 -36.74 -29.54
C GLY A 65 -65.31 -37.90 -29.39
N LEU A 66 -65.72 -38.99 -28.71
CA LEU A 66 -64.96 -40.25 -28.63
C LEU A 66 -64.99 -41.06 -29.94
N LEU A 67 -66.02 -40.93 -30.77
CA LEU A 67 -66.11 -41.57 -32.08
C LEU A 67 -65.33 -40.81 -33.17
N LEU A 68 -65.27 -39.47 -33.08
CA LEU A 68 -64.52 -38.60 -33.99
C LEU A 68 -63.04 -38.48 -33.61
N ARG A 69 -62.67 -38.70 -32.34
CA ARG A 69 -61.31 -39.05 -31.93
C ARG A 69 -61.17 -40.56 -31.90
N GLN A 70 -60.97 -41.18 -33.06
CA GLN A 70 -60.54 -42.57 -33.09
C GLN A 70 -59.20 -42.69 -32.32
N PRO A 71 -59.12 -43.47 -31.23
CA PRO A 71 -57.88 -43.64 -30.45
C PRO A 71 -56.77 -44.36 -31.22
N THR A 72 -57.06 -44.78 -32.46
CA THR A 72 -56.14 -45.50 -33.36
C THR A 72 -56.16 -44.89 -34.76
N THR A 73 -56.18 -43.55 -34.89
CA THR A 73 -55.70 -42.94 -36.14
C THR A 73 -54.20 -43.23 -36.25
N PRO A 74 -53.72 -43.90 -37.32
CA PRO A 74 -52.29 -44.08 -37.53
C PRO A 74 -51.62 -42.69 -37.59
N GLY A 75 -50.79 -42.36 -36.60
CA GLY A 75 -50.00 -41.12 -36.60
C GLY A 75 -49.94 -40.30 -35.30
N ASN A 76 -50.82 -40.50 -34.31
CA ASN A 76 -50.83 -39.69 -33.09
C ASN A 76 -50.35 -40.49 -31.87
N CYS A 77 -49.11 -40.24 -31.44
CA CYS A 77 -48.48 -40.90 -30.29
C CYS A 77 -48.57 -40.09 -28.98
N ASP A 78 -49.28 -38.96 -28.98
CA ASP A 78 -49.39 -38.08 -27.81
C ASP A 78 -50.46 -38.55 -26.80
N PHE A 79 -51.44 -39.32 -27.24
CA PHE A 79 -52.58 -39.76 -26.42
C PHE A 79 -52.83 -41.27 -26.54
N VAL A 80 -51.90 -42.08 -26.02
CA VAL A 80 -51.95 -43.54 -26.12
C VAL A 80 -52.35 -44.19 -24.80
N LEU A 81 -53.31 -45.13 -24.86
CA LEU A 81 -53.62 -46.05 -23.76
C LEU A 81 -52.72 -47.29 -23.86
N TRP A 82 -51.52 -47.22 -23.28
CA TRP A 82 -50.48 -48.27 -23.39
C TRP A 82 -50.96 -49.70 -23.10
N PRO A 83 -51.82 -49.97 -22.10
CA PRO A 83 -52.31 -51.33 -21.85
C PRO A 83 -53.12 -51.95 -23.00
N LEU A 84 -53.70 -51.11 -23.87
CA LEU A 84 -54.53 -51.54 -25.01
C LEU A 84 -53.81 -51.34 -26.36
N ALA A 85 -52.58 -50.81 -26.36
CA ALA A 85 -51.82 -50.55 -27.58
C ALA A 85 -51.26 -51.86 -28.16
N SER A 86 -51.56 -52.13 -29.42
CA SER A 86 -50.97 -53.24 -30.17
C SER A 86 -49.44 -53.10 -30.28
N ALA A 87 -48.72 -54.22 -30.35
CA ALA A 87 -47.26 -54.22 -30.45
C ALA A 87 -46.74 -53.46 -31.69
N SER A 88 -47.44 -53.54 -32.83
CA SER A 88 -47.10 -52.77 -34.04
C SER A 88 -47.27 -51.26 -33.84
N PHE A 89 -48.30 -50.85 -33.11
CA PHE A 89 -48.53 -49.44 -32.77
C PHE A 89 -47.51 -48.91 -31.75
N ARG A 90 -47.15 -49.72 -30.73
CA ARG A 90 -46.05 -49.38 -29.80
C ARG A 90 -44.74 -49.20 -30.56
N LEU A 91 -44.43 -50.12 -31.47
CA LEU A 91 -43.23 -50.05 -32.32
C LEU A 91 -43.22 -48.81 -33.22
N TYR A 92 -44.37 -48.44 -33.80
CA TYR A 92 -44.54 -47.22 -34.59
C TYR A 92 -44.27 -45.96 -33.75
N CYS A 93 -44.86 -45.87 -32.56
CA CYS A 93 -44.66 -44.73 -31.67
C CYS A 93 -43.24 -44.65 -31.10
N ALA A 94 -42.64 -45.81 -30.79
CA ALA A 94 -41.25 -45.89 -30.41
C ALA A 94 -40.32 -45.41 -31.53
N GLN A 95 -40.61 -45.80 -32.79
CA GLN A 95 -39.86 -45.29 -33.95
C GLN A 95 -39.99 -43.77 -34.09
N GLN A 96 -41.20 -43.22 -33.96
CA GLN A 96 -41.41 -41.78 -34.04
C GLN A 96 -40.67 -41.01 -32.94
N ALA A 97 -40.60 -41.57 -31.73
CA ALA A 97 -39.81 -41.01 -30.64
C ALA A 97 -38.30 -41.07 -30.97
N ALA A 98 -37.79 -42.23 -31.41
CA ALA A 98 -36.39 -42.40 -31.76
C ALA A 98 -35.89 -41.46 -32.88
N GLU A 99 -36.76 -41.09 -33.84
CA GLU A 99 -36.46 -40.14 -34.92
C GLU A 99 -36.14 -38.71 -34.43
N ARG A 100 -36.46 -38.37 -33.19
CA ARG A 100 -36.08 -37.08 -32.58
C ARG A 100 -34.60 -37.02 -32.21
N HIS A 101 -33.91 -38.17 -32.14
CA HIS A 101 -32.47 -38.28 -31.87
C HIS A 101 -32.00 -37.58 -30.58
N THR A 102 -32.85 -37.55 -29.55
CA THR A 102 -32.48 -37.07 -28.21
C THR A 102 -32.31 -38.23 -27.24
N LEU A 103 -31.56 -38.01 -26.15
CA LEU A 103 -31.39 -39.00 -25.09
C LEU A 103 -32.74 -39.39 -24.47
N GLU A 104 -33.60 -38.41 -24.20
CA GLU A 104 -34.94 -38.57 -23.65
C GLU A 104 -35.84 -39.40 -24.56
N ASP A 105 -35.92 -39.02 -25.85
CA ASP A 105 -36.85 -39.66 -26.78
C ASP A 105 -36.38 -41.07 -27.17
N LEU A 106 -35.07 -41.33 -27.23
CA LEU A 106 -34.53 -42.67 -27.50
C LEU A 106 -34.72 -43.63 -26.33
N LEU A 107 -34.51 -43.19 -25.08
CA LEU A 107 -34.86 -44.03 -23.93
C LEU A 107 -36.36 -44.25 -23.84
N HIS A 108 -37.16 -43.22 -24.13
CA HIS A 108 -38.61 -43.40 -24.19
C HIS A 108 -38.98 -44.45 -25.25
N ALA A 109 -38.39 -44.40 -26.45
CA ALA A 109 -38.59 -45.39 -27.50
C ALA A 109 -38.24 -46.82 -27.03
N ILE A 110 -37.13 -46.99 -26.31
CA ILE A 110 -36.70 -48.26 -25.73
C ILE A 110 -37.71 -48.76 -24.68
N ASP A 111 -38.07 -47.92 -23.70
CA ASP A 111 -39.02 -48.28 -22.64
C ASP A 111 -40.37 -48.77 -23.20
N LEU A 112 -40.81 -48.24 -24.35
CA LEU A 112 -42.08 -48.63 -24.98
C LEU A 112 -42.09 -50.05 -25.56
N ILE A 113 -40.91 -50.59 -25.92
CA ILE A 113 -40.80 -51.88 -26.62
C ILE A 113 -40.03 -52.94 -25.84
N ASP A 114 -39.26 -52.58 -24.80
CA ASP A 114 -38.52 -53.51 -23.93
C ASP A 114 -39.46 -54.39 -23.09
N ASP A 115 -40.64 -53.87 -22.72
CA ASP A 115 -41.67 -54.58 -21.94
C ASP A 115 -42.45 -55.66 -22.73
N LEU A 116 -42.18 -55.85 -24.02
CA LEU A 116 -42.93 -56.79 -24.87
C LEU A 116 -42.44 -58.25 -24.70
N PRO A 117 -43.34 -59.26 -24.70
CA PRO A 117 -42.96 -60.66 -24.58
C PRO A 117 -41.99 -61.11 -25.68
N ARG A 118 -40.96 -61.89 -25.30
CA ARG A 118 -39.89 -62.33 -26.21
C ARG A 118 -40.32 -63.35 -27.28
N ASP A 119 -41.47 -63.98 -27.09
CA ASP A 119 -42.10 -64.93 -28.03
C ASP A 119 -43.01 -64.24 -29.06
N HIS A 120 -43.05 -62.91 -29.08
CA HIS A 120 -43.89 -62.14 -30.00
C HIS A 120 -43.43 -62.25 -31.47
N PRO A 121 -44.35 -62.30 -32.47
CA PRO A 121 -43.98 -62.39 -33.90
C PRO A 121 -43.06 -61.26 -34.42
N LEU A 122 -43.10 -60.08 -33.78
CA LEU A 122 -42.24 -58.94 -34.09
C LEU A 122 -40.92 -58.91 -33.31
N ALA A 123 -40.61 -59.93 -32.51
CA ALA A 123 -39.39 -59.98 -31.69
C ALA A 123 -38.09 -59.71 -32.48
N PRO A 124 -37.89 -60.24 -33.71
CA PRO A 124 -36.67 -59.93 -34.47
C PRO A 124 -36.50 -58.43 -34.77
N GLU A 125 -37.59 -57.74 -35.08
CA GLU A 125 -37.57 -56.31 -35.40
C GLU A 125 -37.42 -55.43 -34.14
N ILE A 126 -38.07 -55.83 -33.04
CA ILE A 126 -37.91 -55.19 -31.73
C ILE A 126 -36.46 -55.29 -31.27
N ASN A 127 -35.89 -56.49 -31.29
CA ASN A 127 -34.49 -56.72 -30.86
C ASN A 127 -33.50 -55.91 -31.71
N ARG A 128 -33.71 -55.83 -33.03
CA ARG A 128 -32.88 -55.00 -33.91
C ARG A 128 -32.94 -53.52 -33.54
N ARG A 129 -34.12 -52.99 -33.24
CA ARG A 129 -34.31 -51.57 -32.87
C ARG A 129 -33.76 -51.26 -31.48
N LEU A 130 -34.01 -52.14 -30.52
CA LEU A 130 -33.43 -52.06 -29.18
C LEU A 130 -31.90 -51.98 -29.26
N GLU A 131 -31.26 -52.79 -30.10
CA GLU A 131 -29.81 -52.73 -30.30
C GLU A 131 -29.37 -51.37 -30.86
N VAL A 132 -29.96 -50.93 -31.97
CA VAL A 132 -29.58 -49.68 -32.65
C VAL A 132 -29.83 -48.46 -31.75
N TRP A 133 -30.98 -48.38 -31.10
CA TRP A 133 -31.29 -47.25 -30.22
C TRP A 133 -30.45 -47.27 -28.95
N SER A 134 -30.13 -48.45 -28.40
CA SER A 134 -29.22 -48.54 -27.25
C SER A 134 -27.81 -48.06 -27.58
N ASP A 135 -27.27 -48.41 -28.74
CA ASP A 135 -25.99 -47.87 -29.23
C ASP A 135 -26.06 -46.34 -29.46
N GLN A 136 -27.18 -45.82 -29.98
CA GLN A 136 -27.40 -44.38 -30.15
C GLN A 136 -27.49 -43.64 -28.81
N VAL A 137 -28.19 -44.20 -27.81
CA VAL A 137 -28.22 -43.64 -26.45
C VAL A 137 -26.82 -43.57 -25.88
N LEU A 138 -26.02 -44.63 -26.01
CA LEU A 138 -24.64 -44.64 -25.53
C LEU A 138 -23.76 -43.59 -26.26
N ALA A 139 -23.97 -43.39 -27.57
CA ALA A 139 -23.27 -42.37 -28.34
C ALA A 139 -23.66 -40.93 -27.95
N LEU A 140 -24.94 -40.66 -27.73
CA LEU A 140 -25.39 -39.34 -27.26
C LEU A 140 -24.99 -39.09 -25.80
N ALA A 141 -24.91 -40.13 -24.98
CA ALA A 141 -24.40 -40.03 -23.62
C ALA A 141 -22.91 -39.63 -23.63
N GLU A 142 -22.10 -40.12 -24.59
CA GLU A 142 -20.73 -39.65 -24.81
C GLU A 142 -20.67 -38.14 -25.12
N VAL A 143 -21.59 -37.66 -25.97
CA VAL A 143 -21.68 -36.22 -26.29
C VAL A 143 -22.01 -35.42 -25.02
N ALA A 144 -23.00 -35.87 -24.24
CA ALA A 144 -23.35 -35.23 -22.97
C ALA A 144 -22.17 -35.22 -21.98
N PHE A 145 -21.37 -36.29 -21.92
CA PHE A 145 -20.14 -36.33 -21.14
C PHE A 145 -19.13 -35.26 -21.60
N HIS A 146 -18.90 -35.15 -22.91
CA HIS A 146 -18.04 -34.11 -23.49
C HIS A 146 -18.56 -32.68 -23.32
N GLU A 147 -19.83 -32.50 -23.01
CA GLU A 147 -20.46 -31.21 -22.66
C GLU A 147 -20.44 -30.90 -21.16
N GLY A 148 -19.73 -31.71 -20.35
CA GLY A 148 -19.63 -31.49 -18.90
C GLY A 148 -20.79 -32.09 -18.10
N GLN A 149 -21.70 -32.82 -18.75
CA GLN A 149 -22.90 -33.39 -18.14
C GLN A 149 -22.68 -34.85 -17.74
N LEU A 150 -21.62 -35.15 -16.98
CA LEU A 150 -21.25 -36.53 -16.59
C LEU A 150 -22.41 -37.29 -15.93
N ASN A 151 -23.11 -36.66 -14.99
CA ASN A 151 -24.22 -37.30 -14.28
C ASN A 151 -25.38 -37.66 -15.22
N ARG A 152 -25.62 -36.82 -16.24
CA ARG A 152 -26.60 -37.09 -17.28
C ARG A 152 -26.16 -38.29 -18.12
N ALA A 153 -24.93 -38.27 -18.63
CA ALA A 153 -24.37 -39.38 -19.42
C ALA A 153 -24.49 -40.73 -18.70
N ILE A 154 -24.07 -40.80 -17.43
CA ILE A 154 -24.17 -42.01 -16.61
C ILE A 154 -25.63 -42.42 -16.38
N GLY A 155 -26.50 -41.47 -16.07
CA GLY A 155 -27.92 -41.73 -15.79
C GLY A 155 -28.65 -42.37 -16.98
N PHE A 156 -28.37 -41.88 -18.19
CA PHE A 156 -28.94 -42.43 -19.43
C PHE A 156 -28.32 -43.77 -19.80
N ALA A 157 -27.00 -43.93 -19.69
CA ALA A 157 -26.32 -45.19 -20.01
C ALA A 157 -26.78 -46.35 -19.12
N ARG A 158 -27.03 -46.12 -17.82
CA ARG A 158 -27.51 -47.15 -16.88
C ARG A 158 -28.93 -47.64 -17.14
N ARG A 159 -29.72 -46.92 -17.92
CA ARG A 159 -31.10 -47.30 -18.28
C ARG A 159 -31.17 -48.17 -19.54
N ILE A 160 -30.05 -48.40 -20.21
CA ILE A 160 -29.99 -49.33 -21.35
C ILE A 160 -30.36 -50.76 -20.87
N PRO A 161 -31.27 -51.47 -21.55
CA PRO A 161 -31.67 -52.83 -21.17
C PRO A 161 -30.49 -53.81 -21.13
N ARG A 162 -30.50 -54.77 -20.20
CA ARG A 162 -29.38 -55.72 -20.01
C ARG A 162 -29.22 -56.76 -21.12
N GLU A 163 -30.20 -56.82 -22.00
CA GLU A 163 -30.42 -57.93 -22.93
C GLU A 163 -29.90 -57.62 -24.33
N VAL A 164 -29.58 -56.35 -24.59
CA VAL A 164 -28.95 -55.86 -25.81
C VAL A 164 -27.42 -56.00 -25.73
N ALA A 165 -26.76 -56.20 -26.87
CA ALA A 165 -25.31 -56.33 -26.91
C ALA A 165 -24.61 -55.02 -26.53
N ALA A 166 -25.21 -53.86 -26.81
CA ALA A 166 -24.73 -52.55 -26.36
C ALA A 166 -24.56 -52.45 -24.82
N TYR A 167 -25.33 -53.20 -24.02
CA TYR A 167 -25.18 -53.20 -22.55
C TYR A 167 -23.79 -53.65 -22.09
N ALA A 168 -23.15 -54.57 -22.84
CA ALA A 168 -21.81 -55.04 -22.53
C ALA A 168 -20.77 -53.90 -22.50
N LYS A 169 -21.02 -52.79 -23.21
CA LYS A 169 -20.15 -51.61 -23.29
C LYS A 169 -20.45 -50.56 -22.21
N VAL A 170 -21.58 -50.65 -21.51
CA VAL A 170 -22.08 -49.58 -20.63
C VAL A 170 -21.17 -49.36 -19.43
N GLU A 171 -20.85 -50.43 -18.69
CA GLU A 171 -20.06 -50.32 -17.47
C GLU A 171 -18.62 -49.85 -17.76
N GLU A 172 -18.01 -50.40 -18.80
CA GLU A 172 -16.69 -49.95 -19.30
C GLU A 172 -16.71 -48.46 -19.65
N ARG A 173 -17.77 -48.00 -20.33
CA ARG A 173 -17.88 -46.60 -20.73
C ARG A 173 -18.06 -45.66 -19.54
N ILE A 174 -18.90 -46.04 -18.58
CA ILE A 174 -19.11 -45.28 -17.34
C ILE A 174 -17.80 -45.16 -16.55
N GLN A 175 -17.07 -46.27 -16.39
CA GLN A 175 -15.78 -46.27 -15.70
C GLN A 175 -14.79 -45.33 -16.39
N ARG A 176 -14.68 -45.42 -17.72
CA ARG A 176 -13.83 -44.51 -18.51
C ARG A 176 -14.20 -43.04 -18.30
N TRP A 177 -15.48 -42.68 -18.34
CA TRP A 177 -15.92 -41.30 -18.10
C TRP A 177 -15.55 -40.81 -16.70
N GLN A 178 -15.75 -41.65 -15.69
CA GLN A 178 -15.43 -41.32 -14.30
C GLN A 178 -13.93 -41.11 -14.09
N GLU A 179 -13.09 -41.98 -14.65
CA GLU A 179 -11.63 -41.85 -14.59
C GLU A 179 -11.14 -40.56 -15.27
N ILE A 180 -11.63 -40.28 -16.49
CA ILE A 180 -11.29 -39.04 -17.21
C ILE A 180 -11.75 -37.81 -16.42
N TRP A 181 -12.95 -37.87 -15.85
CA TRP A 181 -13.50 -36.77 -15.05
C TRP A 181 -12.67 -36.50 -13.79
N GLN A 182 -12.33 -37.55 -13.03
CA GLN A 182 -11.50 -37.45 -11.84
C GLN A 182 -10.13 -36.84 -12.16
N LYS A 183 -9.51 -37.27 -13.26
CA LYS A 183 -8.24 -36.72 -13.74
C LYS A 183 -8.36 -35.21 -14.04
N GLY A 184 -9.40 -34.80 -14.76
CA GLY A 184 -9.66 -33.39 -15.06
C GLY A 184 -9.86 -32.55 -13.80
N GLU A 185 -10.66 -33.05 -12.86
CA GLU A 185 -10.95 -32.38 -11.59
C GLU A 185 -9.71 -32.24 -10.69
N GLU A 186 -8.84 -33.25 -10.64
CA GLU A 186 -7.59 -33.18 -9.90
C GLU A 186 -6.64 -32.12 -10.50
N ILE A 187 -6.47 -32.10 -11.82
CA ILE A 187 -5.66 -31.07 -12.50
C ILE A 187 -6.21 -29.68 -12.19
N TYR A 188 -7.53 -29.49 -12.32
CA TYR A 188 -8.17 -28.21 -12.07
C TYR A 188 -7.97 -27.73 -10.63
N ARG A 189 -8.18 -28.61 -9.63
CA ARG A 189 -7.97 -28.27 -8.22
C ARG A 189 -6.53 -27.88 -7.91
N ARG A 190 -5.55 -28.59 -8.48
CA ARG A 190 -4.12 -28.25 -8.31
C ARG A 190 -3.79 -26.91 -8.96
N ALA A 191 -4.29 -26.65 -10.17
CA ALA A 191 -4.10 -25.36 -10.84
C ALA A 191 -4.73 -24.21 -10.04
N GLU A 192 -5.93 -24.41 -9.50
CA GLU A 192 -6.61 -23.41 -8.67
C GLU A 192 -5.87 -23.13 -7.36
N ALA A 193 -5.31 -24.16 -6.71
CA ALA A 193 -4.48 -23.98 -5.53
C ALA A 193 -3.23 -23.14 -5.83
N ALA A 194 -2.52 -23.45 -6.93
CA ALA A 194 -1.38 -22.65 -7.38
C ALA A 194 -1.77 -21.19 -7.70
N LEU A 195 -2.93 -20.98 -8.32
CA LEU A 195 -3.47 -19.64 -8.61
C LEU A 195 -3.70 -18.83 -7.33
N LYS A 196 -4.37 -19.42 -6.33
CA LYS A 196 -4.66 -18.79 -5.03
C LYS A 196 -3.39 -18.47 -4.25
N ASN A 197 -2.34 -19.26 -4.44
CA ASN A 197 -1.02 -19.04 -3.84
C ASN A 197 -0.14 -18.05 -4.63
N LEU A 198 -0.67 -17.39 -5.66
CA LEU A 198 0.04 -16.44 -6.55
C LEU A 198 1.19 -17.11 -7.34
N GLN A 199 1.15 -18.43 -7.52
CA GLN A 199 2.14 -19.18 -8.29
C GLN A 199 1.74 -19.23 -9.77
N TRP A 200 1.77 -18.07 -10.44
CA TRP A 200 1.23 -17.90 -11.80
C TRP A 200 1.78 -18.90 -12.83
N ARG A 201 3.11 -19.07 -12.83
CA ARG A 201 3.79 -19.97 -13.77
C ARG A 201 3.34 -21.40 -13.55
N GLU A 202 3.26 -21.82 -12.29
CA GLU A 202 2.83 -23.17 -11.93
C GLU A 202 1.35 -23.41 -12.26
N ALA A 203 0.48 -22.47 -11.90
CA ALA A 203 -0.95 -22.52 -12.25
C ALA A 203 -1.17 -22.67 -13.76
N PHE A 204 -0.42 -21.90 -14.56
CA PHE A 204 -0.48 -22.02 -16.02
C PHE A 204 0.02 -23.38 -16.51
N GLN A 205 1.19 -23.83 -16.04
CA GLN A 205 1.77 -25.13 -16.43
C GLN A 205 0.85 -26.31 -16.09
N ILE A 206 0.25 -26.31 -14.90
CA ILE A 206 -0.72 -27.34 -14.50
C ILE A 206 -1.97 -27.24 -15.39
N SER A 207 -2.48 -26.04 -15.66
CA SER A 207 -3.68 -25.86 -16.48
C SER A 207 -3.52 -26.40 -17.91
N LEU A 208 -2.32 -26.36 -18.49
CA LEU A 208 -2.05 -26.94 -19.82
C LEU A 208 -2.34 -28.44 -19.87
N GLN A 209 -2.24 -29.15 -18.74
CA GLN A 209 -2.57 -30.58 -18.66
C GLN A 209 -4.05 -30.86 -18.97
N LEU A 210 -4.95 -29.88 -18.75
CA LEU A 210 -6.38 -30.02 -19.08
C LEU A 210 -6.62 -30.24 -20.57
N GLN A 211 -5.78 -29.69 -21.45
CA GLN A 211 -5.91 -29.87 -22.90
C GLN A 211 -5.74 -31.32 -23.35
N PHE A 212 -5.06 -32.13 -22.53
CA PHE A 212 -4.80 -33.55 -22.78
C PHE A 212 -5.75 -34.48 -22.02
N VAL A 213 -6.82 -33.93 -21.43
CA VAL A 213 -7.92 -34.73 -20.87
C VAL A 213 -8.88 -35.03 -22.02
N ASP A 214 -9.21 -36.31 -22.23
CA ASP A 214 -10.11 -36.79 -23.28
C ASP A 214 -11.58 -36.42 -23.02
N CYS A 215 -11.84 -35.13 -22.81
CA CYS A 215 -13.15 -34.56 -22.59
C CYS A 215 -13.16 -33.10 -23.06
N ARG A 216 -14.01 -32.77 -24.05
CA ARG A 216 -14.08 -31.43 -24.66
C ARG A 216 -14.33 -30.32 -23.62
N TYR A 217 -15.22 -30.56 -22.66
CA TYR A 217 -15.47 -29.64 -21.55
C TYR A 217 -14.21 -29.28 -20.77
N TRP A 218 -13.38 -30.27 -20.41
CA TRP A 218 -12.12 -30.03 -19.70
C TRP A 218 -11.07 -29.37 -20.61
N ALA A 219 -10.87 -29.92 -21.80
CA ALA A 219 -9.81 -29.52 -22.72
C ALA A 219 -10.03 -28.14 -23.36
N GLN A 220 -11.28 -27.72 -23.56
CA GLN A 220 -11.62 -26.47 -24.25
C GLN A 220 -12.26 -25.46 -23.29
N GLU A 221 -13.41 -25.79 -22.71
CA GLU A 221 -14.20 -24.82 -21.94
C GLU A 221 -13.51 -24.44 -20.62
N GLN A 222 -13.19 -25.43 -19.78
CA GLN A 222 -12.56 -25.19 -18.48
C GLN A 222 -11.14 -24.66 -18.63
N PHE A 223 -10.34 -25.22 -19.54
CA PHE A 223 -9.02 -24.68 -19.86
C PHE A 223 -9.09 -23.20 -20.31
N GLY A 224 -9.98 -22.88 -21.25
CA GLY A 224 -10.15 -21.52 -21.76
C GLY A 224 -10.58 -20.53 -20.67
N ALA A 225 -11.57 -20.90 -19.86
CA ALA A 225 -12.04 -20.10 -18.74
C ALA A 225 -10.95 -19.89 -17.67
N PHE A 226 -10.18 -20.94 -17.36
CA PHE A 226 -9.08 -20.86 -16.40
C PHE A 226 -7.95 -19.95 -16.89
N ASN A 227 -7.60 -20.02 -18.17
CA ASN A 227 -6.59 -19.13 -18.75
C ASN A 227 -7.01 -17.65 -18.67
N GLN A 228 -8.30 -17.34 -18.89
CA GLN A 228 -8.82 -15.98 -18.71
C GLN A 228 -8.71 -15.50 -17.25
N ARG A 229 -8.89 -16.40 -16.27
CA ARG A 229 -8.66 -16.09 -14.84
C ARG A 229 -7.19 -15.78 -14.57
N ILE A 230 -6.25 -16.57 -15.10
CA ILE A 230 -4.80 -16.31 -14.95
C ILE A 230 -4.45 -14.92 -15.52
N ILE A 231 -4.90 -14.59 -16.75
CA ILE A 231 -4.61 -13.31 -17.40
C ILE A 231 -5.19 -12.13 -16.60
N ARG A 232 -6.41 -12.28 -16.07
CA ARG A 232 -7.01 -11.28 -15.19
C ARG A 232 -6.17 -11.09 -13.93
N ALA A 233 -5.86 -12.19 -13.24
CA ALA A 233 -5.12 -12.16 -11.99
C ALA A 233 -3.71 -11.56 -12.16
N GLN A 234 -3.00 -11.84 -13.26
CA GLN A 234 -1.71 -11.21 -13.57
C GLN A 234 -1.81 -9.71 -13.86
N ARG A 235 -2.90 -9.24 -14.47
CA ARG A 235 -3.13 -7.80 -14.68
C ARG A 235 -3.39 -7.09 -13.36
N GLU A 236 -4.20 -7.70 -12.50
CA GLU A 236 -4.53 -7.19 -11.17
C GLU A 236 -3.29 -7.23 -10.25
N ASP A 237 -2.43 -8.26 -10.32
CA ASP A 237 -1.20 -8.35 -9.54
C ASP A 237 -0.18 -7.27 -9.95
N ARG A 238 -0.11 -6.94 -11.25
CA ARG A 238 0.68 -5.78 -11.71
C ARG A 238 0.21 -4.46 -11.10
N GLN A 239 -1.09 -4.29 -10.85
CA GLN A 239 -1.60 -3.12 -10.13
C GLN A 239 -1.18 -3.14 -8.66
N LEU A 240 -1.14 -4.32 -8.03
CA LEU A 240 -0.61 -4.46 -6.67
C LEU A 240 0.89 -4.14 -6.62
N ASP A 241 1.67 -4.51 -7.63
CA ASP A 241 3.09 -4.14 -7.73
C ASP A 241 3.30 -2.62 -7.86
N GLU A 242 2.46 -1.94 -8.64
CA GLU A 242 2.46 -0.47 -8.73
C GLU A 242 2.17 0.16 -7.35
N ALA A 243 1.18 -0.36 -6.62
CA ALA A 243 0.88 0.08 -5.26
C ALA A 243 2.05 -0.18 -4.29
N ARG A 244 2.74 -1.34 -4.40
CA ARG A 244 3.93 -1.65 -3.60
C ARG A 244 5.09 -0.70 -3.92
N ALA A 245 5.26 -0.33 -5.18
CA ALA A 245 6.29 0.62 -5.60
C ALA A 245 6.05 2.01 -5.00
N LEU A 246 4.80 2.50 -5.03
CA LEU A 246 4.41 3.75 -4.36
C LEU A 246 4.62 3.67 -2.84
N MET A 247 4.28 2.54 -2.23
CA MET A 247 4.53 2.31 -0.80
C MET A 247 6.02 2.37 -0.44
N ALA A 248 6.89 1.84 -1.30
CA ALA A 248 8.34 1.88 -1.10
C ALA A 248 8.93 3.29 -1.23
N GLN A 249 8.34 4.15 -2.06
CA GLN A 249 8.71 5.57 -2.15
C GLN A 249 8.36 6.34 -0.87
N GLY A 250 7.36 5.88 -0.13
CA GLY A 250 6.91 6.48 1.13
C GLY A 250 6.20 7.82 0.95
N GLY A 251 5.84 8.46 2.06
CA GLY A 251 5.06 9.70 2.08
C GLY A 251 3.55 9.47 2.00
N ALA A 252 2.78 10.37 2.62
CA ALA A 252 1.35 10.20 2.80
C ALA A 252 0.58 10.13 1.45
N ASP A 253 0.97 10.96 0.49
CA ASP A 253 0.27 11.04 -0.80
C ASP A 253 0.51 9.79 -1.67
N ASN A 254 1.73 9.27 -1.67
CA ASN A 254 2.05 8.01 -2.36
C ASN A 254 1.32 6.82 -1.73
N LEU A 255 1.24 6.76 -0.40
CA LEU A 255 0.50 5.71 0.30
C LEU A 255 -1.01 5.80 0.02
N ALA A 256 -1.59 7.00 -0.04
CA ALA A 256 -2.99 7.19 -0.41
C ALA A 256 -3.25 6.80 -1.88
N ALA A 257 -2.34 7.13 -2.79
CA ALA A 257 -2.41 6.69 -4.19
C ALA A 257 -2.33 5.16 -4.29
N ALA A 258 -1.44 4.51 -3.53
CA ALA A 258 -1.35 3.05 -3.45
C ALA A 258 -2.67 2.43 -2.97
N ILE A 259 -3.30 2.99 -1.93
CA ILE A 259 -4.62 2.56 -1.45
C ILE A 259 -5.67 2.65 -2.55
N ALA A 260 -5.70 3.76 -3.31
CA ALA A 260 -6.64 3.94 -4.40
C ALA A 260 -6.48 2.87 -5.50
N ILE A 261 -5.25 2.44 -5.79
CA ILE A 261 -4.97 1.34 -6.72
C ILE A 261 -5.48 0.02 -6.15
N VAL A 262 -5.15 -0.32 -4.91
CA VAL A 262 -5.55 -1.58 -4.26
C VAL A 262 -7.07 -1.72 -4.20
N ARG A 263 -7.80 -0.62 -3.96
CA ARG A 263 -9.28 -0.62 -3.90
C ARG A 263 -9.97 -0.86 -5.24
N ARG A 264 -9.26 -0.78 -6.37
CA ARG A 264 -9.81 -1.14 -7.69
C ARG A 264 -9.93 -2.66 -7.87
N ILE A 265 -9.24 -3.46 -7.05
CA ILE A 265 -9.31 -4.91 -7.11
C ILE A 265 -10.67 -5.39 -6.55
N PRO A 266 -11.49 -6.11 -7.32
CA PRO A 266 -12.78 -6.62 -6.85
C PRO A 266 -12.63 -7.61 -5.70
N THR A 267 -13.58 -7.63 -4.77
CA THR A 267 -13.63 -8.61 -3.67
C THR A 267 -13.78 -10.06 -4.13
N THR A 268 -14.29 -10.26 -5.36
CA THR A 268 -14.45 -11.57 -6.02
C THR A 268 -13.20 -12.03 -6.76
N SER A 269 -12.14 -11.22 -6.81
CA SER A 269 -10.89 -11.60 -7.48
C SER A 269 -10.14 -12.69 -6.71
N ASP A 270 -9.49 -13.58 -7.46
CA ASP A 270 -8.60 -14.62 -6.94
C ASP A 270 -7.45 -14.04 -6.08
N ILE A 271 -7.02 -12.79 -6.33
CA ILE A 271 -5.92 -12.14 -5.59
C ILE A 271 -6.38 -11.20 -4.48
N TYR A 272 -7.69 -11.05 -4.28
CA TYR A 272 -8.22 -10.14 -3.26
C TYR A 272 -7.66 -10.38 -1.85
N PRO A 273 -7.39 -11.62 -1.38
CA PRO A 273 -6.74 -11.83 -0.09
C PRO A 273 -5.34 -11.18 0.01
N GLY A 274 -4.60 -11.12 -1.09
CA GLY A 274 -3.33 -10.39 -1.20
C GLY A 274 -3.55 -8.87 -1.15
N ALA A 275 -4.50 -8.37 -1.94
CA ALA A 275 -4.89 -6.95 -1.95
C ALA A 275 -5.33 -6.47 -0.55
N ARG A 276 -6.13 -7.28 0.17
CA ARG A 276 -6.61 -6.99 1.52
C ARG A 276 -5.46 -6.90 2.54
N ARG A 277 -4.44 -7.75 2.42
CA ARG A 277 -3.25 -7.66 3.28
C ARG A 277 -2.48 -6.37 3.02
N LEU A 278 -2.21 -6.05 1.75
CA LEU A 278 -1.52 -4.81 1.37
C LEU A 278 -2.30 -3.56 1.82
N LEU A 279 -3.63 -3.56 1.71
CA LEU A 279 -4.48 -2.46 2.18
C LEU A 279 -4.31 -2.20 3.69
N ASN A 280 -4.22 -3.26 4.50
CA ASN A 280 -3.96 -3.12 5.93
C ASN A 280 -2.53 -2.60 6.20
N GLU A 281 -1.51 -3.11 5.50
CA GLU A 281 -0.13 -2.61 5.65
C GLU A 281 -0.02 -1.11 5.31
N LEU A 282 -0.65 -0.67 4.21
CA LEU A 282 -0.71 0.74 3.83
C LEU A 282 -1.39 1.59 4.91
N GLY A 283 -2.48 1.08 5.48
CA GLY A 283 -3.19 1.73 6.59
C GLY A 283 -2.35 1.87 7.85
N GLU A 284 -1.53 0.88 8.20
CA GLU A 284 -0.62 0.96 9.36
C GLU A 284 0.52 1.95 9.10
N ARG A 285 1.14 1.95 7.92
CA ARG A 285 2.19 2.94 7.57
C ARG A 285 1.69 4.38 7.58
N LEU A 286 0.46 4.62 7.10
CA LEU A 286 -0.16 5.94 7.21
C LEU A 286 -0.42 6.33 8.68
N LEU A 287 -0.83 5.38 9.52
CA LEU A 287 -1.05 5.64 10.94
C LEU A 287 0.27 6.03 11.63
N GLU A 288 1.35 5.29 11.37
CA GLU A 288 2.69 5.60 11.89
C GLU A 288 3.13 7.02 11.49
N LEU A 289 2.94 7.39 10.22
CA LEU A 289 3.22 8.75 9.75
C LEU A 289 2.37 9.79 10.48
N ALA A 290 1.06 9.55 10.62
CA ALA A 290 0.15 10.48 11.28
C ALA A 290 0.53 10.71 12.76
N ILE A 291 0.87 9.64 13.49
CA ILE A 291 1.35 9.72 14.87
C ILE A 291 2.69 10.47 14.93
N ALA A 292 3.62 10.17 14.01
CA ALA A 292 4.90 10.85 13.95
C ALA A 292 4.76 12.35 13.68
N THR A 293 3.83 12.77 12.82
CA THR A 293 3.51 14.20 12.59
C THR A 293 2.86 14.85 13.80
N LEU A 294 1.97 14.14 14.51
CA LEU A 294 1.37 14.65 15.74
C LEU A 294 2.43 14.90 16.82
N ASN A 295 3.39 13.98 16.96
CA ASN A 295 4.51 14.11 17.90
C ASN A 295 5.50 15.23 17.54
N ARG A 296 5.49 15.71 16.29
CA ARG A 296 6.24 16.91 15.85
C ARG A 296 5.47 18.21 16.09
N TYR A 297 4.30 18.15 16.73
CA TYR A 297 3.42 19.30 16.97
C TYR A 297 2.84 19.91 15.68
N GLU A 298 2.63 19.09 14.65
CA GLU A 298 1.98 19.47 13.38
C GLU A 298 0.58 18.83 13.27
N PRO A 299 -0.40 19.28 14.08
CA PRO A 299 -1.68 18.57 14.20
C PRO A 299 -2.54 18.62 12.93
N GLN A 300 -2.47 19.71 12.17
CA GLN A 300 -3.23 19.85 10.92
C GLN A 300 -2.82 18.78 9.90
N GLU A 301 -1.51 18.56 9.75
CA GLU A 301 -0.97 17.55 8.85
C GLU A 301 -1.24 16.14 9.39
N ALA A 302 -1.07 15.90 10.69
CA ALA A 302 -1.42 14.62 11.31
C ALA A 302 -2.89 14.23 11.06
N ARG A 303 -3.81 15.19 11.18
CA ARG A 303 -5.23 14.98 10.89
C ARG A 303 -5.47 14.66 9.41
N ARG A 304 -4.78 15.37 8.49
CA ARG A 304 -4.86 15.11 7.05
C ARG A 304 -4.42 13.68 6.74
N ILE A 305 -3.25 13.26 7.23
CA ILE A 305 -2.70 11.92 7.00
C ILE A 305 -3.62 10.84 7.59
N ALA A 306 -4.09 11.02 8.84
CA ALA A 306 -5.02 10.09 9.45
C ALA A 306 -6.34 9.96 8.68
N GLY A 307 -6.82 11.05 8.05
CA GLY A 307 -7.99 11.05 7.19
C GLY A 307 -7.85 10.25 5.89
N LEU A 308 -6.62 9.96 5.45
CA LEU A 308 -6.36 9.11 4.28
C LEU A 308 -6.53 7.61 4.58
N ILE A 309 -6.60 7.24 5.86
CA ILE A 309 -6.70 5.85 6.30
C ILE A 309 -8.14 5.34 6.08
N PRO A 310 -8.34 4.23 5.33
CA PRO A 310 -9.67 3.67 5.09
C PRO A 310 -10.36 3.21 6.38
N GLN A 311 -11.69 3.28 6.42
CA GLN A 311 -12.46 2.85 7.59
C GLN A 311 -12.55 1.33 7.75
N ASP A 312 -12.27 0.59 6.70
CA ASP A 312 -12.36 -0.87 6.65
C ASP A 312 -11.03 -1.57 6.96
N VAL A 313 -9.96 -0.85 7.30
CA VAL A 313 -8.68 -1.45 7.73
C VAL A 313 -8.55 -1.55 9.25
N ARG A 314 -7.60 -2.36 9.72
CA ARG A 314 -7.34 -2.56 11.15
C ARG A 314 -6.96 -1.27 11.89
N SER A 315 -6.19 -0.39 11.25
CA SER A 315 -5.72 0.87 11.82
C SER A 315 -6.79 1.97 11.91
N ALA A 316 -8.00 1.75 11.41
CA ALA A 316 -9.06 2.77 11.34
C ALA A 316 -9.40 3.39 12.70
N ARG A 317 -9.55 2.56 13.75
CA ARG A 317 -9.85 3.06 15.11
C ARG A 317 -8.73 3.93 15.68
N ALA A 318 -7.48 3.56 15.44
CA ALA A 318 -6.34 4.35 15.89
C ALA A 318 -6.23 5.66 15.10
N ALA A 319 -6.54 5.64 13.80
CA ALA A 319 -6.59 6.84 12.96
C ALA A 319 -7.64 7.84 13.45
N GLU A 320 -8.84 7.39 13.85
CA GLU A 320 -9.86 8.23 14.47
C GLU A 320 -9.34 8.91 15.75
N ASP A 321 -8.57 8.20 16.57
CA ASP A 321 -7.98 8.77 17.78
C ASP A 321 -6.92 9.83 17.45
N VAL A 322 -6.10 9.60 16.41
CA VAL A 322 -5.16 10.63 15.91
C VAL A 322 -5.92 11.88 15.48
N VAL A 323 -7.02 11.75 14.74
CA VAL A 323 -7.86 12.88 14.34
C VAL A 323 -8.38 13.65 15.56
N LYS A 324 -8.86 12.94 16.58
CA LYS A 324 -9.36 13.55 17.83
C LYS A 324 -8.24 14.27 18.59
N LEU A 325 -7.08 13.64 18.73
CA LEU A 325 -5.93 14.23 19.43
C LEU A 325 -5.34 15.41 18.67
N ALA A 326 -5.21 15.32 17.36
CA ALA A 326 -4.76 16.42 16.51
C ALA A 326 -5.69 17.64 16.66
N ALA A 327 -7.01 17.44 16.59
CA ALA A 327 -7.96 18.53 16.81
C ALA A 327 -7.87 19.13 18.23
N ALA A 328 -7.64 18.30 19.26
CA ALA A 328 -7.40 18.79 20.61
C ALA A 328 -6.08 19.58 20.72
N GLU A 329 -5.02 19.12 20.06
CA GLU A 329 -3.73 19.82 20.00
C GLU A 329 -3.85 21.18 19.27
N GLU A 330 -4.68 21.29 18.23
CA GLU A 330 -4.99 22.58 17.59
C GLU A 330 -5.59 23.60 18.58
N PHE A 331 -6.55 23.17 19.42
CA PHE A 331 -7.10 24.03 20.47
C PHE A 331 -6.03 24.42 21.50
N ALA A 332 -5.20 23.45 21.91
CA ALA A 332 -4.14 23.71 22.88
C ALA A 332 -3.08 24.69 22.36
N GLN A 333 -2.70 24.59 21.08
CA GLN A 333 -1.71 25.47 20.45
C GLN A 333 -2.22 26.92 20.35
N ALA A 334 -3.41 27.11 19.77
CA ALA A 334 -3.96 28.43 19.52
C ALA A 334 -4.43 29.15 20.79
N GLY A 335 -4.79 28.38 21.81
CA GLY A 335 -5.77 28.83 22.77
C GLY A 335 -5.26 29.25 24.14
N MET A 336 -6.09 30.06 24.81
CA MET A 336 -5.95 30.45 26.22
C MET A 336 -6.51 29.36 27.15
N GLY A 337 -6.65 29.62 28.45
CA GLY A 337 -7.05 28.61 29.44
C GLY A 337 -8.28 27.78 29.04
N GLU A 338 -9.36 28.42 28.58
CA GLU A 338 -10.59 27.74 28.18
C GLU A 338 -10.39 26.77 26.99
N ASP A 339 -9.57 27.15 26.02
CA ASP A 339 -9.27 26.31 24.86
C ASP A 339 -8.48 25.06 25.24
N ILE A 340 -7.55 25.19 26.19
CA ILE A 340 -6.80 24.06 26.72
C ILE A 340 -7.72 23.13 27.51
N ASP A 341 -8.68 23.67 28.28
CA ASP A 341 -9.69 22.85 28.96
C ASP A 341 -10.55 22.06 27.95
N ARG A 342 -10.92 22.68 26.82
CA ARG A 342 -11.59 21.99 25.70
C ARG A 342 -10.73 20.89 25.09
N ALA A 343 -9.44 21.15 24.87
CA ALA A 343 -8.49 20.14 24.39
C ALA A 343 -8.42 18.93 25.33
N ILE A 344 -8.31 19.18 26.64
CA ILE A 344 -8.28 18.14 27.68
C ILE A 344 -9.59 17.34 27.67
N ALA A 345 -10.74 18.00 27.62
CA ALA A 345 -12.03 17.33 27.56
C ALA A 345 -12.16 16.42 26.33
N GLN A 346 -11.69 16.88 25.17
CA GLN A 346 -11.70 16.10 23.94
C GLN A 346 -10.76 14.89 24.02
N ALA A 347 -9.53 15.05 24.52
CA ALA A 347 -8.61 13.92 24.68
C ALA A 347 -9.10 12.89 25.70
N ARG A 348 -9.86 13.29 26.73
CA ARG A 348 -10.50 12.37 27.69
C ARG A 348 -11.53 11.45 27.06
N THR A 349 -12.04 11.76 25.87
CA THR A 349 -12.95 10.86 25.14
C THR A 349 -12.26 9.60 24.61
N ILE A 350 -10.92 9.59 24.59
CA ILE A 350 -10.11 8.42 24.25
C ILE A 350 -9.92 7.62 25.54
N THR A 351 -10.73 6.57 25.70
CA THR A 351 -10.77 5.72 26.89
C THR A 351 -9.65 4.68 26.90
N ALA A 352 -9.49 3.96 28.01
CA ALA A 352 -8.43 2.96 28.17
C ALA A 352 -8.48 1.80 27.16
N GLU A 353 -9.64 1.52 26.54
CA GLU A 353 -9.74 0.49 25.49
C GLU A 353 -9.29 0.99 24.11
N ARG A 354 -9.03 2.29 23.96
CA ARG A 354 -8.66 2.90 22.68
C ARG A 354 -7.15 2.81 22.44
N PRO A 355 -6.70 2.58 21.19
CA PRO A 355 -5.28 2.41 20.87
C PRO A 355 -4.35 3.54 21.33
N LEU A 356 -4.79 4.80 21.25
CA LEU A 356 -3.96 5.97 21.60
C LEU A 356 -4.26 6.52 23.01
N TYR A 357 -4.77 5.69 23.92
CA TYR A 357 -5.03 6.12 25.30
C TYR A 357 -3.81 6.72 25.99
N PHE A 358 -2.65 6.06 25.85
CA PHE A 358 -1.42 6.51 26.51
C PHE A 358 -0.96 7.87 25.98
N ASP A 359 -1.01 8.06 24.65
CA ASP A 359 -0.68 9.34 24.00
C ASP A 359 -1.64 10.45 24.45
N ALA A 360 -2.94 10.14 24.56
CA ALA A 360 -3.94 11.07 25.08
C ALA A 360 -3.62 11.49 26.53
N GLN A 361 -3.25 10.54 27.40
CA GLN A 361 -2.88 10.85 28.79
C GLN A 361 -1.59 11.68 28.89
N GLN A 362 -0.62 11.45 28.00
CA GLN A 362 0.59 12.29 27.92
C GLN A 362 0.25 13.72 27.51
N ALA A 363 -0.57 13.90 26.47
CA ALA A 363 -1.02 15.21 26.01
C ALA A 363 -1.78 15.96 27.11
N ILE A 364 -2.70 15.28 27.80
CA ILE A 364 -3.45 15.86 28.93
C ILE A 364 -2.50 16.36 30.03
N ARG A 365 -1.48 15.58 30.42
CA ARG A 365 -0.51 16.02 31.44
C ARG A 365 0.26 17.27 31.00
N ARG A 366 0.71 17.31 29.74
CA ARG A 366 1.39 18.48 29.17
C ARG A 366 0.49 19.72 29.19
N TRP A 367 -0.74 19.59 28.73
CA TRP A 367 -1.71 20.70 28.71
C TRP A 367 -2.11 21.19 30.11
N GLN A 368 -2.17 20.31 31.10
CA GLN A 368 -2.34 20.71 32.50
C GLN A 368 -1.15 21.54 33.03
N THR A 369 0.07 21.23 32.59
CA THR A 369 1.25 22.06 32.86
C THR A 369 1.13 23.41 32.15
N ASP A 370 0.72 23.42 30.88
CA ASP A 370 0.53 24.66 30.11
C ASP A 370 -0.49 25.59 30.76
N LEU A 371 -1.58 25.07 31.33
CA LEU A 371 -2.55 25.85 32.11
C LEU A 371 -1.89 26.58 33.30
N LYS A 372 -1.04 25.87 34.06
CA LYS A 372 -0.30 26.47 35.19
C LYS A 372 0.70 27.53 34.72
N VAL A 373 1.35 27.29 33.58
CA VAL A 373 2.27 28.26 32.96
C VAL A 373 1.51 29.52 32.57
N LEU A 374 0.32 29.39 31.95
CA LEU A 374 -0.51 30.54 31.57
C LEU A 374 -1.01 31.33 32.78
N GLN A 375 -1.41 30.65 33.87
CA GLN A 375 -1.77 31.32 35.12
C GLN A 375 -0.60 32.12 35.69
N THR A 376 0.61 31.55 35.64
CA THR A 376 1.84 32.21 36.11
C THR A 376 2.19 33.41 35.23
N LEU A 377 2.03 33.26 33.91
CA LEU A 377 2.22 34.33 32.94
C LEU A 377 1.26 35.48 33.15
N ALA A 378 -0.03 35.20 33.35
CA ALA A 378 -1.03 36.22 33.65
C ALA A 378 -0.67 36.99 34.94
N ALA A 379 -0.26 36.28 36.00
CA ALA A 379 0.20 36.92 37.23
C ALA A 379 1.45 37.79 37.00
N ALA A 380 2.46 37.30 36.27
CA ALA A 380 3.65 38.07 35.92
C ALA A 380 3.30 39.33 35.10
N GLN A 381 2.38 39.22 34.15
CA GLN A 381 1.88 40.37 33.38
C GLN A 381 1.17 41.39 34.25
N THR A 382 0.43 40.97 35.30
CA THR A 382 -0.16 41.91 36.26
C THR A 382 0.90 42.66 37.07
N ILE A 383 2.00 42.00 37.45
CA ILE A 383 3.13 42.64 38.15
C ILE A 383 3.79 43.66 37.23
N ALA A 384 3.99 43.33 35.96
CA ALA A 384 4.57 44.23 34.96
C ALA A 384 3.69 45.47 34.65
N ARG A 385 2.44 45.53 35.14
CA ARG A 385 1.56 46.70 34.94
C ARG A 385 2.18 47.94 35.60
N GLY A 386 2.44 48.93 34.76
CA GLY A 386 3.10 50.20 35.14
C GLY A 386 4.50 50.36 34.56
N GLY A 387 5.11 49.30 34.03
CA GLY A 387 6.35 49.39 33.23
C GLY A 387 7.59 49.92 33.97
N THR A 388 7.56 50.02 35.30
CA THR A 388 8.74 50.41 36.08
C THR A 388 9.76 49.29 36.08
N VAL A 389 11.05 49.65 36.12
CA VAL A 389 12.18 48.71 36.09
C VAL A 389 12.03 47.62 37.16
N ASP A 390 11.78 48.00 38.42
CA ASP A 390 11.59 47.05 39.53
C ASP A 390 10.45 46.05 39.29
N ARG A 391 9.33 46.52 38.72
CA ARG A 391 8.19 45.67 38.42
C ARG A 391 8.47 44.70 37.28
N LEU A 392 9.19 45.14 36.26
CA LEU A 392 9.62 44.27 35.16
C LEU A 392 10.59 43.18 35.67
N TYR A 393 11.52 43.52 36.57
CA TYR A 393 12.38 42.53 37.22
C TYR A 393 11.59 41.49 38.02
N LEU A 394 10.63 41.93 38.84
CA LEU A 394 9.76 41.04 39.59
C LEU A 394 8.92 40.13 38.68
N ALA A 395 8.44 40.66 37.56
CA ALA A 395 7.69 39.90 36.56
C ALA A 395 8.55 38.83 35.87
N ILE A 396 9.79 39.16 35.48
CA ILE A 396 10.74 38.19 34.90
C ILE A 396 11.08 37.09 35.92
N ASN A 397 11.32 37.45 37.18
CA ASN A 397 11.61 36.48 38.24
C ASN A 397 10.42 35.53 38.47
N ARG A 398 9.18 36.05 38.42
CA ARG A 398 7.98 35.22 38.49
C ARG A 398 7.89 34.18 37.37
N LEU A 399 8.44 34.48 36.19
CA LEU A 399 8.53 33.55 35.06
C LEU A 399 9.74 32.61 35.11
N ASN A 400 10.55 32.64 36.16
CA ASN A 400 11.67 31.72 36.35
C ASN A 400 11.19 30.37 36.92
N ILE A 401 10.26 29.74 36.20
CA ILE A 401 9.67 28.44 36.54
C ILE A 401 10.30 27.32 35.70
N PRO A 402 10.32 26.07 36.18
CA PRO A 402 10.68 24.92 35.36
C PRO A 402 9.70 24.76 34.19
N LEU A 403 10.21 24.58 32.98
CA LEU A 403 9.41 24.46 31.75
C LEU A 403 9.60 23.12 31.02
N ALA A 404 10.30 22.15 31.62
CA ALA A 404 10.65 20.88 30.96
C ALA A 404 9.42 20.09 30.49
N ASP A 405 8.35 20.11 31.29
CA ASP A 405 7.09 19.40 31.00
C ASP A 405 6.05 20.28 30.27
N ALA A 406 6.38 21.54 30.01
CA ALA A 406 5.54 22.44 29.24
C ALA A 406 5.73 22.18 27.73
N SER A 407 4.69 22.43 26.95
CA SER A 407 4.78 22.30 25.50
C SER A 407 5.80 23.27 24.88
N PRO A 408 6.36 22.94 23.70
CA PRO A 408 7.33 23.82 23.02
C PRO A 408 6.80 25.23 22.78
N TYR A 409 5.53 25.36 22.38
CA TYR A 409 4.91 26.66 22.15
C TYR A 409 4.78 27.49 23.43
N ARG A 410 4.53 26.88 24.60
CA ARG A 410 4.55 27.63 25.88
C ARG A 410 5.96 27.98 26.32
N GLN A 411 6.94 27.11 26.07
CA GLN A 411 8.34 27.44 26.33
C GLN A 411 8.77 28.69 25.55
N ASP A 412 8.44 28.74 24.27
CA ASP A 412 8.77 29.87 23.40
C ASP A 412 8.02 31.14 23.80
N GLN A 413 6.73 31.04 24.14
CA GLN A 413 5.95 32.16 24.66
C GLN A 413 6.58 32.79 25.92
N ILE A 414 7.04 31.97 26.87
CA ILE A 414 7.70 32.47 28.08
C ILE A 414 9.08 33.07 27.77
N ARG A 415 9.85 32.47 26.86
CA ARG A 415 11.14 33.04 26.39
C ARG A 415 10.92 34.41 25.76
N ASP A 416 9.93 34.55 24.88
CA ASP A 416 9.59 35.81 24.20
C ASP A 416 9.17 36.89 25.19
N GLN A 417 8.27 36.55 26.12
CA GLN A 417 7.82 37.51 27.13
C GLN A 417 8.98 38.02 27.99
N ARG A 418 9.90 37.12 28.42
CA ARG A 418 11.09 37.51 29.19
C ARG A 418 12.02 38.39 28.37
N ARG A 419 12.28 38.05 27.10
CA ARG A 419 13.10 38.88 26.19
C ARG A 419 12.52 40.27 26.01
N LEU A 420 11.19 40.37 25.87
CA LEU A 420 10.50 41.65 25.74
C LEU A 420 10.69 42.54 26.97
N TRP A 421 10.45 42.00 28.18
CA TRP A 421 10.61 42.77 29.42
C TRP A 421 12.07 43.10 29.70
N GLN A 422 13.00 42.19 29.41
CA GLN A 422 14.44 42.43 29.52
C GLN A 422 14.86 43.62 28.64
N ARG A 423 14.38 43.66 27.40
CA ARG A 423 14.64 44.79 26.50
C ARG A 423 14.08 46.11 27.03
N GLN A 424 12.89 46.09 27.63
CA GLN A 424 12.28 47.28 28.23
C GLN A 424 13.10 47.81 29.42
N ILE A 425 13.60 46.91 30.27
CA ILE A 425 14.50 47.24 31.38
C ILE A 425 15.78 47.88 30.82
N GLU A 426 16.44 47.25 29.86
CA GLU A 426 17.68 47.76 29.28
C GLU A 426 17.50 49.15 28.66
N ILE A 427 16.41 49.37 27.92
CA ILE A 427 16.10 50.72 27.38
C ILE A 427 15.93 51.72 28.51
N ALA A 428 15.16 51.39 29.56
CA ALA A 428 14.91 52.29 30.67
C ALA A 428 16.19 52.62 31.48
N GLU A 429 17.12 51.67 31.60
CA GLU A 429 18.41 51.83 32.27
C GLU A 429 19.42 52.63 31.42
N ASP A 430 19.48 52.36 30.11
CA ASP A 430 20.51 52.88 29.22
C ASP A 430 20.13 54.25 28.62
N GLN A 431 18.84 54.54 28.43
CA GLN A 431 18.36 55.79 27.81
C GLN A 431 18.86 57.05 28.55
N PRO A 432 18.83 57.13 29.90
CA PRO A 432 19.36 58.29 30.62
C PRO A 432 20.86 58.53 30.39
N LEU A 433 21.65 57.47 30.14
CA LEU A 433 23.08 57.60 29.82
C LEU A 433 23.26 58.27 28.45
N ILE A 434 22.48 57.84 27.46
CA ILE A 434 22.46 58.45 26.12
C ILE A 434 22.01 59.91 26.20
N ASP A 435 20.92 60.19 26.92
CA ASP A 435 20.38 61.55 27.05
C ASP A 435 21.39 62.48 27.73
N ARG A 436 22.04 62.03 28.80
CA ARG A 436 23.07 62.80 29.49
C ARG A 436 24.32 63.00 28.63
N ALA A 437 24.75 61.97 27.89
CA ALA A 437 25.83 62.08 26.92
C ALA A 437 25.50 63.11 25.83
N ASN A 438 24.25 63.15 25.36
CA ASN A 438 23.79 64.12 24.38
C ASN A 438 23.79 65.57 24.92
N ILE A 439 23.40 65.77 26.17
CA ILE A 439 23.45 67.09 26.82
C ILE A 439 24.91 67.55 26.96
N LEU A 440 25.81 66.69 27.42
CA LEU A 440 27.25 66.98 27.53
C LEU A 440 27.86 67.30 26.16
N ALA A 441 27.54 66.51 25.13
CA ALA A 441 28.00 66.75 23.78
C ALA A 441 27.58 68.12 23.22
N ARG A 442 26.41 68.64 23.60
CA ARG A 442 25.95 69.98 23.21
C ARG A 442 26.73 71.13 23.87
N GLN A 443 27.41 70.88 24.98
CA GLN A 443 28.26 71.90 25.63
C GLN A 443 29.52 72.18 24.82
N GLY A 444 30.00 71.20 24.04
CA GLY A 444 31.11 71.37 23.10
C GLY A 444 32.50 71.51 23.72
N THR A 445 32.66 71.37 25.04
CA THR A 445 33.98 71.39 25.69
C THR A 445 34.69 70.04 25.58
N PRO A 446 36.04 70.01 25.48
CA PRO A 446 36.80 68.77 25.44
C PRO A 446 36.51 67.83 26.62
N GLU A 447 36.34 68.39 27.82
CA GLU A 447 36.04 67.65 29.04
C GLU A 447 34.62 67.04 28.99
N ALA A 448 33.63 67.78 28.51
CA ALA A 448 32.26 67.29 28.38
C ALA A 448 32.13 66.18 27.33
N LEU A 449 32.88 66.28 26.21
CA LEU A 449 32.93 65.22 25.20
C LEU A 449 33.55 63.94 25.75
N LEU A 450 34.67 64.02 26.47
CA LEU A 450 35.27 62.83 27.13
C LEU A 450 34.30 62.16 28.12
N GLN A 451 33.54 62.94 28.88
CA GLN A 451 32.49 62.40 29.76
C GLN A 451 31.33 61.77 28.97
N ALA A 452 30.89 62.37 27.87
CA ALA A 452 29.88 61.81 27.00
C ALA A 452 30.32 60.45 26.42
N ARG A 453 31.60 60.33 26.03
CA ARG A 453 32.19 59.06 25.59
C ARG A 453 32.09 57.97 26.66
N GLN A 454 32.50 58.29 27.89
CA GLN A 454 32.46 57.33 29.00
C GLN A 454 31.04 56.82 29.27
N LEU A 455 30.02 57.70 29.19
CA LEU A 455 28.62 57.30 29.37
C LEU A 455 28.11 56.38 28.25
N LEU A 456 28.47 56.64 27.00
CA LEU A 456 28.09 55.79 25.87
C LEU A 456 28.81 54.43 25.90
N GLU A 457 30.07 54.40 26.32
CA GLU A 457 30.86 53.16 26.46
C GLU A 457 30.38 52.27 27.62
N GLN A 458 29.61 52.79 28.58
CA GLN A 458 28.98 51.99 29.64
C GLN A 458 27.87 51.07 29.10
N ILE A 459 27.29 51.40 27.95
CA ILE A 459 26.28 50.58 27.29
C ILE A 459 27.01 49.41 26.60
N ARG A 460 26.87 48.22 27.20
CA ARG A 460 27.59 47.01 26.79
C ARG A 460 27.04 46.40 25.50
N PRO A 461 27.84 45.60 24.76
CA PRO A 461 27.34 44.78 23.67
C PRO A 461 26.14 43.92 24.09
N GLN A 462 25.22 43.66 23.15
CA GLN A 462 23.99 42.87 23.32
C GLN A 462 22.86 43.55 24.13
N ARG A 463 23.09 44.74 24.70
CA ARG A 463 22.02 45.59 25.25
C ARG A 463 21.14 46.17 24.15
N ALA A 464 19.88 46.45 24.48
CA ALA A 464 18.89 47.04 23.58
C ALA A 464 19.34 48.33 22.86
N LEU A 465 20.10 49.20 23.52
CA LEU A 465 20.54 50.51 22.97
C LEU A 465 22.02 50.54 22.55
N TYR A 466 22.69 49.40 22.47
CA TYR A 466 24.12 49.33 22.12
C TYR A 466 24.42 49.94 20.74
N GLU A 467 23.67 49.56 19.71
CA GLU A 467 23.85 50.10 18.36
C GLU A 467 23.62 51.62 18.32
N THR A 468 22.62 52.10 19.06
CA THR A 468 22.37 53.55 19.21
C THR A 468 23.57 54.24 19.85
N ALA A 469 24.16 53.66 20.89
CA ALA A 469 25.33 54.19 21.57
C ALA A 469 26.57 54.19 20.65
N GLN A 470 26.81 53.12 19.89
CA GLN A 470 27.92 53.01 18.93
C GLN A 470 27.81 54.02 17.78
N ASN A 471 26.62 54.18 17.22
CA ASN A 471 26.38 55.20 16.20
C ASN A 471 26.64 56.60 16.74
N ARG A 472 26.20 56.87 17.99
CA ARG A 472 26.47 58.16 18.62
C ARG A 472 27.95 58.40 18.91
N LEU A 473 28.68 57.37 19.34
CA LEU A 473 30.14 57.43 19.50
C LEU A 473 30.83 57.77 18.17
N LYS A 474 30.41 57.15 17.07
CA LYS A 474 30.95 57.41 15.74
C LYS A 474 30.67 58.85 15.26
N GLU A 475 29.51 59.40 15.59
CA GLU A 475 29.16 60.79 15.26
C GLU A 475 29.96 61.81 16.08
N LEU A 476 30.13 61.57 17.39
CA LEU A 476 30.82 62.49 18.30
C LEU A 476 32.35 62.40 18.19
N PHE A 477 32.84 61.22 17.85
CA PHE A 477 34.27 60.91 17.66
C PHE A 477 34.44 60.24 16.30
N PRO A 478 34.27 60.99 15.21
CA PRO A 478 34.60 60.46 13.90
C PRO A 478 36.06 59.99 13.98
N PRO A 479 36.38 58.79 13.45
CA PRO A 479 37.76 58.39 13.35
C PRO A 479 38.52 59.51 12.64
N VAL A 480 39.57 60.02 13.28
CA VAL A 480 40.47 60.97 12.63
C VAL A 480 40.89 60.30 11.32
N PRO A 481 40.69 60.94 10.15
CA PRO A 481 41.24 60.41 8.93
C PRO A 481 42.73 60.23 9.21
N THR A 482 43.20 58.99 9.18
CA THR A 482 44.62 58.72 9.14
C THR A 482 45.08 59.35 7.84
N GLU A 483 45.46 60.63 7.88
CA GLU A 483 46.29 61.22 6.85
C GLU A 483 47.48 60.29 6.75
N ALA A 484 47.55 59.59 5.63
CA ALA A 484 48.63 58.71 5.28
C ALA A 484 49.91 59.55 5.26
N VAL A 485 50.61 59.59 6.40
CA VAL A 485 52.01 59.99 6.45
C VAL A 485 52.75 58.89 5.69
N SER A 486 53.05 59.18 4.42
CA SER A 486 53.86 58.32 3.57
C SER A 486 55.28 58.26 4.12
N TRP A 487 55.59 57.25 4.93
CA TRP A 487 56.98 56.84 5.12
C TRP A 487 57.42 56.20 3.80
N GLN A 488 58.16 56.95 2.98
CA GLN A 488 58.84 56.41 1.81
C GLN A 488 59.77 55.29 2.30
N LEU A 489 59.40 54.03 2.05
CA LEU A 489 60.33 52.90 2.23
C LEU A 489 61.53 53.16 1.32
N ASP A 490 62.73 53.16 1.92
CA ASP A 490 64.00 53.20 1.21
C ASP A 490 63.93 52.19 0.04
N PRO A 491 64.09 52.64 -1.23
CA PRO A 491 64.04 51.77 -2.39
C PRO A 491 64.98 50.56 -2.29
N GLU A 492 66.08 50.70 -1.57
CA GLU A 492 67.02 49.60 -1.34
C GLU A 492 66.49 48.57 -0.32
N MET A 493 65.75 49.00 0.71
CA MET A 493 65.06 48.08 1.63
C MET A 493 63.95 47.31 0.90
N ALA A 494 63.24 47.95 -0.03
CA ALA A 494 62.24 47.28 -0.87
C ALA A 494 62.87 46.20 -1.77
N ARG A 495 64.04 46.48 -2.37
CA ARG A 495 64.81 45.50 -3.15
C ARG A 495 65.33 44.35 -2.31
N LEU A 496 65.80 44.62 -1.08
CA LEU A 496 66.22 43.56 -0.16
C LEU A 496 65.04 42.62 0.19
N ASN A 497 63.88 43.19 0.49
CA ASN A 497 62.67 42.41 0.78
C ASN A 497 62.18 41.61 -0.44
N GLU A 498 62.36 42.13 -1.66
CA GLU A 498 62.09 41.38 -2.89
C GLU A 498 63.05 40.20 -3.05
N ALA A 499 64.36 40.42 -2.86
CA ALA A 499 65.36 39.35 -2.91
C ALA A 499 65.06 38.25 -1.88
N GLN A 500 64.78 38.62 -0.63
CA GLN A 500 64.44 37.66 0.42
C GLN A 500 63.18 36.87 0.10
N ARG A 501 62.11 37.51 -0.39
CA ARG A 501 60.89 36.79 -0.81
C ARG A 501 61.16 35.79 -1.92
N ARG A 502 62.04 36.13 -2.86
CA ARG A 502 62.42 35.20 -3.93
C ARG A 502 63.21 34.01 -3.41
N ALA A 503 64.03 34.20 -2.39
CA ALA A 503 64.79 33.14 -1.73
C ALA A 503 63.96 32.22 -0.81
N GLN A 504 62.74 32.61 -0.40
CA GLN A 504 61.93 31.88 0.61
C GLN A 504 61.66 30.40 0.26
N GLY A 505 61.69 30.03 -1.03
CA GLY A 505 61.48 28.65 -1.47
C GLY A 505 62.71 27.74 -1.38
N GLY A 506 63.90 28.28 -1.11
CA GLY A 506 65.14 27.50 -0.93
C GLY A 506 65.64 26.75 -2.17
N ARG A 507 65.00 26.88 -3.33
CA ARG A 507 65.43 26.24 -4.58
C ARG A 507 66.64 26.95 -5.16
N ASP A 508 67.62 26.19 -5.64
CA ASP A 508 68.88 26.68 -6.22
C ASP A 508 68.71 27.84 -7.22
N ARG A 509 67.78 27.74 -8.18
CA ARG A 509 67.52 28.80 -9.17
C ARG A 509 66.87 30.05 -8.57
N ASP A 510 66.02 29.89 -7.57
CA ASP A 510 65.35 31.00 -6.89
C ASP A 510 66.34 31.75 -5.98
N LEU A 511 67.23 31.02 -5.31
CA LEU A 511 68.36 31.56 -4.56
C LEU A 511 69.32 32.33 -5.47
N ALA A 512 69.66 31.79 -6.64
CA ALA A 512 70.52 32.47 -7.61
C ALA A 512 69.89 33.78 -8.12
N ALA A 513 68.58 33.76 -8.39
CA ALA A 513 67.85 34.94 -8.78
C ALA A 513 67.74 35.98 -7.64
N ALA A 514 67.60 35.54 -6.39
CA ALA A 514 67.63 36.40 -5.21
C ALA A 514 69.00 37.08 -5.03
N ILE A 515 70.09 36.33 -5.20
CA ILE A 515 71.47 36.87 -5.21
C ILE A 515 71.60 37.97 -6.26
N ALA A 516 71.11 37.74 -7.49
CA ALA A 516 71.19 38.73 -8.57
C ALA A 516 70.41 40.03 -8.29
N ILE A 517 69.33 39.96 -7.50
CA ILE A 517 68.59 41.15 -7.04
C ILE A 517 69.38 41.86 -5.94
N ALA A 518 69.86 41.11 -4.95
CA ALA A 518 70.59 41.65 -3.80
C ALA A 518 71.93 42.30 -4.21
N GLN A 519 72.60 41.78 -5.25
CA GLN A 519 73.86 42.36 -5.75
C GLN A 519 73.70 43.76 -6.37
N LYS A 520 72.48 44.17 -6.71
CA LYS A 520 72.20 45.51 -7.25
C LYS A 520 72.02 46.56 -6.16
N ILE A 521 72.03 46.16 -4.88
CA ILE A 521 71.89 47.07 -3.75
C ILE A 521 73.18 47.90 -3.63
N SER A 522 73.02 49.22 -3.56
CA SER A 522 74.14 50.16 -3.52
C SER A 522 75.03 49.96 -2.27
N PRO A 523 76.38 50.00 -2.40
CA PRO A 523 77.30 49.93 -1.26
C PRO A 523 77.07 50.98 -0.17
N ASN A 524 76.45 52.10 -0.52
CA ASN A 524 76.15 53.19 0.41
C ASN A 524 74.79 53.03 1.11
N SER A 525 74.04 51.96 0.82
CA SER A 525 72.75 51.67 1.45
C SER A 525 72.92 51.14 2.87
N SER A 526 72.00 51.52 3.77
CA SER A 526 71.94 50.98 5.14
C SER A 526 71.76 49.46 5.17
N VAL A 527 71.14 48.88 4.14
CA VAL A 527 70.85 47.45 4.04
C VAL A 527 71.92 46.66 3.29
N TYR A 528 72.97 47.31 2.80
CA TYR A 528 74.02 46.68 1.99
C TYR A 528 74.76 45.57 2.74
N ALA A 529 75.07 45.79 4.02
CA ALA A 529 75.72 44.77 4.84
C ALA A 529 74.88 43.50 4.97
N THR A 530 73.57 43.66 5.22
CA THR A 530 72.60 42.57 5.31
C THR A 530 72.42 41.87 3.97
N ALA A 531 72.33 42.62 2.87
CA ALA A 531 72.25 42.07 1.52
C ALA A 531 73.46 41.18 1.20
N ASN A 532 74.67 41.62 1.53
CA ASN A 532 75.88 40.85 1.29
C ASN A 532 75.98 39.59 2.15
N GLN A 533 75.50 39.62 3.39
CA GLN A 533 75.43 38.42 4.23
C GLN A 533 74.50 37.37 3.59
N LEU A 534 73.31 37.79 3.16
CA LEU A 534 72.34 36.90 2.53
C LEU A 534 72.81 36.38 1.17
N ILE A 535 73.51 37.20 0.38
CA ILE A 535 74.14 36.77 -0.86
C ILE A 535 75.06 35.58 -0.60
N VAL A 536 75.95 35.69 0.40
CA VAL A 536 76.88 34.62 0.77
C VAL A 536 76.15 33.39 1.31
N GLU A 537 75.13 33.58 2.15
CA GLU A 537 74.32 32.49 2.70
C GLU A 537 73.63 31.69 1.60
N TRP A 538 72.94 32.37 0.67
CA TRP A 538 72.26 31.73 -0.46
C TRP A 538 73.25 31.05 -1.40
N GLY A 539 74.43 31.65 -1.64
CA GLY A 539 75.48 31.03 -2.45
C GLY A 539 76.03 29.76 -1.81
N ASN A 540 76.23 29.73 -0.49
CA ASN A 540 76.62 28.52 0.22
C ASN A 540 75.54 27.43 0.11
N ASN A 541 74.26 27.81 0.22
CA ASN A 541 73.16 26.87 0.11
C ASN A 541 73.07 26.26 -1.30
N ILE A 542 73.29 27.05 -2.35
CA ILE A 542 73.40 26.55 -3.73
C ILE A 542 74.56 25.55 -3.85
N LEU A 543 75.74 25.85 -3.29
CA LEU A 543 76.89 24.92 -3.34
C LEU A 543 76.67 23.64 -2.52
N GLU A 544 75.95 23.71 -1.41
CA GLU A 544 75.54 22.54 -0.64
C GLU A 544 74.58 21.66 -1.45
N GLN A 545 73.59 22.27 -2.10
CA GLN A 545 72.68 21.57 -3.02
C GLN A 545 73.45 20.95 -4.20
N ALA A 546 74.44 21.65 -4.74
CA ALA A 546 75.31 21.10 -5.79
C ALA A 546 76.08 19.86 -5.30
N ARG A 547 76.68 19.93 -4.11
CA ARG A 547 77.41 18.83 -3.48
C ARG A 547 76.52 17.61 -3.21
N TYR A 548 75.24 17.82 -2.91
CA TYR A 548 74.28 16.73 -2.71
C TYR A 548 74.13 15.83 -3.95
N TRP A 549 74.26 16.40 -5.15
CA TRP A 549 74.12 15.66 -6.41
C TRP A 549 75.39 14.88 -6.79
N VAL A 550 76.53 15.14 -6.15
CA VAL A 550 77.80 14.46 -6.46
C VAL A 550 77.69 12.96 -6.17
N GLY A 551 78.02 12.15 -7.17
CA GLY A 551 77.88 10.69 -7.13
C GLY A 551 76.47 10.16 -7.45
N ARG A 552 75.46 11.04 -7.54
CA ARG A 552 74.09 10.72 -8.01
C ARG A 552 73.88 11.15 -9.45
N ASP A 553 74.16 12.43 -9.72
CA ASP A 553 74.10 13.05 -11.04
C ASP A 553 75.12 14.19 -11.08
N ASN A 554 76.33 13.90 -11.53
CA ASN A 554 77.41 14.88 -11.59
C ASN A 554 77.07 16.03 -12.55
N ARG A 555 76.22 15.83 -13.56
CA ARG A 555 75.80 16.90 -14.47
C ARG A 555 74.86 17.88 -13.77
N GLN A 556 73.95 17.40 -12.94
CA GLN A 556 73.12 18.27 -12.10
C GLN A 556 73.95 18.97 -11.02
N ALA A 557 74.93 18.28 -10.41
CA ALA A 557 75.86 18.91 -9.47
C ALA A 557 76.59 20.10 -10.11
N ILE A 558 77.10 19.93 -11.32
CA ILE A 558 77.74 21.00 -12.10
C ILE A 558 76.74 22.11 -12.43
N ALA A 559 75.57 21.78 -12.98
CA ALA A 559 74.56 22.76 -13.37
C ALA A 559 74.09 23.62 -12.19
N THR A 560 73.93 23.04 -10.99
CA THR A 560 73.58 23.78 -9.78
C THR A 560 74.73 24.65 -9.28
N ALA A 561 75.98 24.17 -9.32
CA ALA A 561 77.15 24.99 -8.95
C ALA A 561 77.39 26.16 -9.94
N GLU A 562 77.04 25.98 -11.22
CA GLU A 562 77.12 27.02 -12.25
C GLU A 562 76.17 28.21 -12.01
N LEU A 563 75.16 28.03 -11.15
CA LEU A 563 74.25 29.12 -10.76
C LEU A 563 74.93 30.18 -9.89
N ILE A 564 76.12 29.91 -9.32
CA ILE A 564 76.92 30.90 -8.61
C ILE A 564 77.50 31.90 -9.64
N PRO A 565 77.12 33.20 -9.60
CA PRO A 565 77.56 34.15 -10.61
C PRO A 565 79.03 34.56 -10.41
N PRO A 566 79.73 35.04 -11.47
CA PRO A 566 81.14 35.48 -11.39
C PRO A 566 81.43 36.56 -10.35
N THR A 567 80.44 37.37 -10.03
CA THR A 567 80.49 38.45 -9.04
C THR A 567 80.38 37.95 -7.60
N HIS A 568 80.09 36.67 -7.39
CA HIS A 568 79.89 36.08 -6.07
C HIS A 568 81.22 35.71 -5.39
N PRO A 569 81.37 35.91 -4.06
CA PRO A 569 82.60 35.53 -3.33
C PRO A 569 82.98 34.05 -3.46
N LEU A 570 81.98 33.16 -3.56
CA LEU A 570 82.18 31.71 -3.72
C LEU A 570 82.35 31.25 -5.18
N TYR A 571 82.47 32.17 -6.14
CA TYR A 571 82.57 31.77 -7.55
C TYR A 571 83.83 30.96 -7.87
N SER A 572 84.96 31.31 -7.27
CA SER A 572 86.21 30.54 -7.43
C SER A 572 86.07 29.13 -6.88
N GLU A 573 85.43 28.98 -5.72
CA GLU A 573 85.13 27.67 -5.11
C GLU A 573 84.17 26.86 -5.98
N ALA A 574 83.09 27.49 -6.48
CA ALA A 574 82.15 26.86 -7.39
C ALA A 574 82.85 26.32 -8.65
N ARG A 575 83.73 27.13 -9.26
CA ARG A 575 84.51 26.75 -10.45
C ARG A 575 85.48 25.61 -10.18
N GLU A 576 86.12 25.61 -9.02
CA GLU A 576 87.02 24.53 -8.62
C GLU A 576 86.25 23.21 -8.43
N LEU A 577 85.10 23.24 -7.76
CA LEU A 577 84.22 22.09 -7.60
C LEU A 577 83.73 21.55 -8.96
N ILE A 578 83.28 22.44 -9.85
CA ILE A 578 82.86 22.07 -11.20
C ILE A 578 84.00 21.38 -11.96
N ARG A 579 85.23 21.92 -11.90
CA ARG A 579 86.40 21.30 -12.54
C ARG A 579 86.65 19.88 -12.01
N ILE A 580 86.65 19.73 -10.68
CA ILE A 580 86.85 18.41 -10.04
C ILE A 580 85.77 17.42 -10.48
N TRP A 581 84.50 17.84 -10.53
CA TRP A 581 83.39 16.95 -10.92
C TRP A 581 83.36 16.61 -12.41
N GLN A 582 83.86 17.52 -13.27
CA GLN A 582 84.06 17.26 -14.69
C GLN A 582 85.20 16.25 -14.94
N GLU A 583 86.27 16.31 -14.15
CA GLU A 583 87.39 15.36 -14.23
C GLU A 583 87.04 13.97 -13.66
N ALA A 584 86.07 13.91 -12.73
CA ALA A 584 85.60 12.66 -12.11
C ALA A 584 84.46 11.96 -12.87
N GLU A 585 83.95 12.53 -13.97
CA GLU A 585 83.00 11.85 -14.86
C GLU A 585 83.78 10.76 -15.64
N PRO A 586 83.40 9.46 -15.57
CA PRO A 586 84.10 8.43 -16.33
C PRO A 586 83.98 8.75 -17.82
N GLN A 587 85.11 9.03 -18.48
CA GLN A 587 85.17 9.04 -19.94
C GLN A 587 84.87 7.62 -20.41
N ASN A 588 83.62 7.34 -20.75
CA ASN A 588 83.31 6.22 -21.62
C ASN A 588 83.06 6.77 -23.04
N PRO A 589 83.92 6.40 -24.00
CA PRO A 589 83.77 6.79 -25.40
C PRO A 589 82.65 5.95 -26.05
N PHE A 590 82.01 6.58 -27.03
CA PHE A 590 80.93 6.09 -27.91
C PHE A 590 79.50 6.16 -27.37
#